data_AF-A0A7I9VYV9-F1
#
_entry.id   AF-A0A7I9VYV9-F1
#
_cell.length_a   1.000
_cell.length_b   1.000
_cell.length_c   1.000
_cell.angle_alpha   90.00
_cell.angle_beta   90.00
_cell.angle_gamma   90.00
#
_symmetry.space_group_name_H-M   'P 1'
#
loop_
_entity.id
_entity.type
_entity.pdbx_description
1 polymer ?
#
loop_
_entity_poly.entity_id
_entity_poly.type
_entity_poly.pdbx_seq_one_letter_code
_entity_poly.pdbx_strand_id
1 'polypeptide(L)'
;MNAWFIEVDLGTETISTLLKKCRDYEAYRRSGIEQADEGGFPLVAWSVTHSDPSKGQQRRLALQAAIERDRTLTPELFRIVAPDQLVSLLRVGGAS
;
A
#
# COMPACT_ATOMS: atom_id res chain seq x y z
N MET A 1 -2.06 -17.02 8.85
CA MET A 1 -2.84 -16.39 7.76
C MET A 1 -2.36 -14.95 7.69
N ASN A 2 -1.87 -14.48 6.54
CA ASN A 2 -1.30 -13.13 6.47
C ASN A 2 -2.45 -12.12 6.43
N ALA A 3 -2.53 -11.25 7.43
CA ALA A 3 -3.50 -10.16 7.45
C ALA A 3 -3.07 -9.05 6.47
N TRP A 4 -4.05 -8.32 5.95
CA TRP A 4 -3.83 -7.21 5.00
C TRP A 4 -4.67 -6.00 5.39
N PHE A 5 -4.09 -4.82 5.29
CA PHE A 5 -4.83 -3.59 5.08
C PHE A 5 -5.06 -3.40 3.58
N ILE A 6 -6.26 -3.01 3.19
CA ILE A 6 -6.61 -2.76 1.78
C ILE A 6 -7.10 -1.32 1.68
N GLU A 7 -6.42 -0.55 0.85
CA GLU A 7 -6.75 0.83 0.53
C GLU A 7 -7.15 0.93 -0.94
N VAL A 8 -8.24 1.63 -1.24
CA VAL A 8 -8.74 1.82 -2.62
C VAL A 8 -8.69 3.30 -2.96
N ASP A 9 -7.80 3.67 -3.89
CA ASP A 9 -7.71 5.02 -4.43
C ASP A 9 -8.37 5.07 -5.81
N LEU A 10 -9.42 5.88 -5.95
CA LEU A 10 -10.13 6.10 -7.22
C LEU A 10 -9.51 7.19 -8.10
N GLY A 11 -8.35 7.70 -7.71
CA GLY A 11 -7.64 8.75 -8.43
C GLY A 11 -8.00 10.17 -7.99
N THR A 12 -8.78 10.32 -6.92
CA THR A 12 -9.28 11.60 -6.40
C THR A 12 -8.32 12.26 -5.42
N GLU A 13 -7.47 11.47 -4.74
CA GLU A 13 -6.48 11.99 -3.79
C GLU A 13 -5.18 12.36 -4.51
N THR A 14 -4.38 13.25 -3.92
CA THR A 14 -3.04 13.56 -4.43
C THR A 14 -2.02 12.51 -3.97
N ILE A 15 -0.90 12.36 -4.68
CA ILE A 15 0.19 11.48 -4.26
C ILE A 15 0.70 11.85 -2.85
N SER A 16 0.76 13.15 -2.51
CA SER A 16 1.14 13.61 -1.18
C SER A 16 0.17 13.14 -0.09
N THR A 17 -1.13 13.09 -0.39
CA THR A 17 -2.15 12.57 0.53
C THR A 17 -1.98 11.07 0.75
N LEU A 18 -1.76 10.30 -0.32
CA LEU A 18 -1.49 8.86 -0.24
C LEU A 18 -0.19 8.57 0.54
N LEU A 19 0.85 9.37 0.33
CA LEU A 19 2.12 9.25 1.04
C LEU A 19 1.97 9.55 2.54
N LYS A 20 1.10 10.51 2.91
CA LYS A 20 0.76 10.74 4.31
C LYS A 20 0.15 9.50 4.94
N LYS A 21 -0.83 8.87 4.28
CA LYS A 21 -1.43 7.61 4.77
C LYS A 21 -0.39 6.48 4.90
N CYS A 22 0.56 6.38 3.97
CA CYS A 22 1.67 5.42 4.09
C CYS A 22 2.50 5.66 5.36
N ARG A 23 2.79 6.92 5.70
CA ARG A 23 3.50 7.27 6.95
C ARG A 23 2.67 6.96 8.19
N ASP A 24 1.35 7.12 8.13
CA ASP A 24 0.46 6.77 9.23
C ASP A 24 0.49 5.25 9.49
N TYR A 25 0.50 4.41 8.44
CA TYR A 25 0.69 2.96 8.58
C TYR A 25 2.07 2.59 9.16
N GLU A 26 3.14 3.25 8.72
CA GLU A 26 4.48 3.00 9.26
C GLU A 26 4.60 3.43 10.73
N ALA A 27 3.98 4.55 11.10
CA ALA A 27 3.89 4.99 12.49
C ALA A 27 3.09 3.98 13.34
N TYR A 28 1.98 3.46 12.79
CA TYR A 28 1.18 2.45 13.46
C TYR A 28 1.98 1.15 13.66
N ARG A 29 2.66 0.67 12.62
CA ARG A 29 3.57 -0.48 12.69
C ARG A 29 4.64 -0.31 13.78
N ARG A 30 5.23 0.89 13.89
CA ARG A 30 6.26 1.21 14.90
C ARG A 30 5.71 1.37 16.31
N SER A 31 4.45 1.76 16.46
CA SER A 31 3.81 1.92 17.78
C SER A 31 3.69 0.58 18.53
N GLY A 32 3.81 -0.55 17.83
CA GLY A 32 3.83 -1.88 18.44
C GLY A 32 2.49 -2.33 19.03
N ILE A 33 1.40 -1.59 18.78
CA ILE A 33 0.07 -1.85 19.35
C ILE A 33 -0.49 -3.23 18.88
N GLU A 34 0.03 -3.80 17.80
CA GLU A 34 -0.35 -5.12 17.26
C GLU A 34 0.68 -6.25 17.46
N GLN A 35 1.79 -6.05 18.20
CA GLN A 35 2.75 -7.15 18.47
C GLN A 35 2.21 -8.23 19.42
N ALA A 36 0.94 -8.16 19.83
CA ALA A 36 0.29 -9.08 20.75
C ALA A 36 -0.31 -10.33 20.08
N ASP A 37 -0.46 -10.35 18.74
CA ASP A 37 -0.97 -11.49 17.99
C ASP A 37 0.16 -12.10 17.15
N GLU A 38 0.32 -13.43 17.21
CA GLU A 38 1.45 -14.23 16.72
C GLU A 38 1.76 -14.13 15.20
N GLY A 39 1.10 -13.23 14.45
CA GLY A 39 1.16 -13.08 12.99
C GLY A 39 1.94 -11.86 12.44
N GLY A 40 2.41 -10.94 13.28
CA GLY A 40 3.11 -9.72 12.84
C GLY A 40 2.19 -8.67 12.21
N PHE A 41 2.75 -7.52 11.84
CA PHE A 41 1.97 -6.40 11.28
C PHE A 41 1.50 -6.70 9.84
N PRO A 42 0.23 -6.44 9.50
CA PRO A 42 -0.32 -6.66 8.15
C PRO A 42 0.41 -5.87 7.05
N LEU A 43 0.50 -6.44 5.84
CA LEU A 43 0.92 -5.68 4.65
C LEU A 43 -0.19 -4.73 4.20
N VAL A 44 0.18 -3.64 3.49
CA VAL A 44 -0.76 -2.65 2.96
C VAL A 44 -0.88 -2.77 1.45
N ALA A 45 -2.04 -3.17 0.95
CA ALA A 45 -2.35 -3.24 -0.47
C ALA A 45 -3.10 -1.98 -0.94
N TRP A 46 -2.46 -1.20 -1.79
CA TRP A 46 -3.03 -0.05 -2.50
C TRP A 46 -3.60 -0.50 -3.85
N SER A 47 -4.93 -0.56 -3.96
CA SER A 47 -5.64 -0.69 -5.24
C SER A 47 -5.90 0.69 -5.82
N VAL A 48 -5.06 1.10 -6.77
CA VAL A 48 -5.09 2.46 -7.35
C VAL A 48 -5.66 2.40 -8.76
N THR A 49 -6.68 3.23 -9.02
CA THR A 49 -7.32 3.34 -10.35
C THR A 49 -7.57 4.80 -10.73
N HIS A 50 -8.02 5.00 -11.97
CA HIS A 50 -8.49 6.28 -12.50
C HIS A 50 -9.46 5.98 -13.64
N SER A 51 -10.36 6.92 -13.96
CA SER A 51 -11.23 6.83 -15.14
C SER A 51 -10.48 6.76 -16.48
N ASP A 52 -9.19 7.08 -16.48
CA ASP A 52 -8.28 7.00 -17.61
C ASP A 52 -7.21 5.97 -17.22
N PRO A 53 -7.18 4.79 -17.88
CA PRO A 53 -6.26 3.71 -17.52
C PRO A 53 -4.79 4.13 -17.52
N SER A 54 -4.38 5.01 -18.43
CA SER A 54 -3.01 5.51 -18.53
C SER A 54 -2.64 6.35 -17.31
N LYS A 55 -3.56 7.19 -16.83
CA LYS A 55 -3.38 7.94 -15.58
C LYS A 55 -3.34 7.03 -14.37
N GLY A 56 -4.16 5.97 -14.36
CA GLY A 56 -4.11 4.95 -13.31
C GLY A 56 -2.72 4.31 -13.22
N GLN A 57 -2.13 3.93 -14.36
CA GLN A 57 -0.78 3.38 -14.40
C GLN A 57 0.27 4.39 -13.94
N GLN A 58 0.22 5.64 -14.43
CA GLN A 58 1.14 6.70 -14.02
C GLN A 58 1.07 6.97 -12.51
N ARG A 59 -0.13 6.98 -11.93
CA ARG A 59 -0.33 7.17 -10.49
C ARG A 59 0.27 6.05 -9.66
N ARG A 60 0.13 4.79 -10.09
CA ARG A 60 0.77 3.64 -9.43
C ARG A 60 2.29 3.77 -9.42
N LEU A 61 2.88 4.11 -10.57
CA LEU A 61 4.33 4.35 -10.68
C LEU A 61 4.79 5.54 -9.83
N ALA A 62 4.02 6.63 -9.82
CA ALA A 62 4.35 7.82 -9.03
C ALA A 62 4.29 7.54 -7.53
N LEU A 63 3.28 6.78 -7.06
CA LEU A 63 3.17 6.38 -5.66
C LEU A 63 4.32 5.44 -5.27
N GLN A 64 4.64 4.44 -6.10
CA GLN A 64 5.77 3.53 -5.87
C GLN A 64 7.07 4.31 -5.70
N ALA A 65 7.38 5.19 -6.66
CA ALA A 65 8.60 5.99 -6.62
C ALA A 65 8.63 6.99 -5.46
N ALA A 66 7.46 7.49 -5.01
CA ALA A 66 7.38 8.37 -3.84
C ALA A 66 7.67 7.60 -2.54
N ILE A 67 7.16 6.37 -2.42
CA ILE A 67 7.42 5.49 -1.27
C ILE A 67 8.91 5.11 -1.21
N GLU A 68 9.50 4.70 -2.34
CA GLU A 68 10.93 4.32 -2.42
C GLU A 68 11.88 5.47 -2.07
N ARG A 69 11.49 6.72 -2.36
CA ARG A 69 12.29 7.91 -2.05
C ARG A 69 12.16 8.37 -0.59
N ASP A 70 11.08 7.99 0.08
CA ASP A 70 10.82 8.40 1.45
C ASP A 70 11.57 7.49 2.43
N ARG A 71 12.68 8.01 2.97
CA ARG A 71 13.54 7.29 3.92
C ARG A 71 12.85 6.95 5.24
N THR A 72 11.67 7.50 5.51
CA THR A 72 10.91 7.16 6.72
C THR A 72 10.04 5.92 6.54
N LEU A 73 9.81 5.47 5.30
CA LEU A 73 8.98 4.32 4.97
C LEU A 73 9.80 3.06 4.74
N THR A 74 9.19 1.91 4.97
CA THR A 74 9.68 0.59 4.55
C THR A 74 8.92 0.18 3.29
N PRO A 75 9.50 0.28 2.08
CA PRO A 75 8.79 0.00 0.83
C PRO A 75 8.15 -1.38 0.77
N GLU A 76 8.77 -2.36 1.42
CA GLU A 76 8.33 -3.75 1.47
C GLU A 76 7.01 -3.94 2.24
N LEU A 77 6.58 -2.94 3.03
CA LEU A 77 5.28 -2.93 3.70
C LEU A 77 4.12 -2.72 2.71
N PHE A 78 4.39 -2.10 1.55
CA PHE A 78 3.37 -1.65 0.62
C PHE A 78 3.36 -2.49 -0.66
N ARG A 79 2.16 -2.76 -1.18
CA ARG A 79 1.94 -3.37 -2.50
C ARG A 79 0.98 -2.48 -3.28
N ILE A 80 1.38 -2.01 -4.46
CA ILE A 80 0.58 -1.11 -5.28
C ILE A 80 0.15 -1.84 -6.54
N VAL A 81 -1.15 -1.99 -6.73
CA VAL A 81 -1.73 -2.83 -7.79
C VAL A 81 -2.91 -2.15 -8.48
N ALA A 82 -3.23 -2.60 -9.69
CA ALA A 82 -4.51 -2.27 -10.31
C ALA A 82 -5.65 -3.08 -9.65
N PRO A 83 -6.92 -2.62 -9.71
CA PRO A 83 -8.04 -3.32 -9.06
C PRO A 83 -8.20 -4.78 -9.49
N ASP A 84 -7.96 -5.09 -10.76
CA ASP A 84 -8.05 -6.45 -11.31
C ASP A 84 -6.96 -7.39 -10.79
N GLN A 85 -5.86 -6.85 -10.24
CA GLN A 85 -4.74 -7.62 -9.70
C GLN A 85 -4.86 -7.87 -8.19
N LEU A 86 -5.77 -7.17 -7.49
CA LEU A 86 -5.88 -7.22 -6.04
C LEU A 86 -6.18 -8.63 -5.52
N VAL A 87 -7.16 -9.32 -6.11
CA VAL A 87 -7.55 -10.67 -5.66
C VAL A 87 -6.38 -11.65 -5.83
N SER A 88 -5.64 -11.53 -6.93
CA SER A 88 -4.45 -12.35 -7.18
C SER A 88 -3.36 -12.09 -6.13
N LEU A 89 -3.12 -10.82 -5.79
CA LEU A 89 -2.15 -10.43 -4.75
C LEU A 89 -2.50 -11.07 -3.39
N LEU A 90 -3.77 -10.98 -2.98
CA LEU A 90 -4.22 -11.50 -1.68
C LEU A 90 -4.11 -13.03 -1.59
N ARG A 91 -4.22 -13.75 -2.72
CA ARG A 91 -4.07 -15.21 -2.78
C ARG A 91 -2.62 -15.68 -2.67
N VAL A 92 -1.66 -14.92 -3.21
CA VAL A 92 -0.23 -15.27 -3.21
C VAL A 92 0.43 -15.00 -1.85
N GLY A 93 -0.14 -14.10 -1.05
CA GLY A 93 0.23 -13.93 0.36
C GLY A 93 1.62 -13.32 0.56
N GLY A 94 1.84 -12.09 0.10
CA GLY A 94 2.89 -11.19 0.60
C GLY A 94 4.35 -11.55 0.32
N ALA A 95 4.63 -12.79 -0.09
CA ALA A 95 5.96 -13.29 -0.37
C ALA A 95 6.45 -12.82 -1.74
N SER A 96 7.30 -11.80 -1.73
CA SER A 96 8.37 -11.55 -2.71
C SER A 96 9.47 -10.79 -2.00
#